data_AF-A0A1Q9NXP4-F1
#
_entry.id   AF-A0A1Q9NXP4-F1
#
_cell.length_a   1.000
_cell.length_b   1.000
_cell.length_c   1.000
_cell.angle_alpha   90.00
_cell.angle_beta   90.00
_cell.angle_gamma   90.00
#
_symmetry.space_group_name_H-M   'P 1'
#
loop_
_entity.id
_entity.type
_entity.pdbx_description
1 polymer ?
#
loop_
_entity_poly.entity_id
_entity_poly.type
_entity_poly.pdbx_seq_one_letter_code
_entity_poly.pdbx_strand_id
1 'polypeptide(L)'
;SFLKIAIITVLISGGLAGIAGVGEVAGNPNFFRLRPELSRFLGFTGIAVAWLGGLSPLGIIISALFFAGLLAGGVRIQGAGLPVSVVDLFNGAILFFVLLTEFFLRNTIEWRVVS
;
A
#
# COMPACT_ATOMS: atom_id res chain seq x y z
N SER A 1 -7.86 13.23 -29.21
CA SER A 1 -6.42 13.44 -28.97
C SER A 1 -6.01 12.66 -27.73
N PHE A 2 -5.57 11.43 -27.91
CA PHE A 2 -5.10 10.54 -26.84
C PHE A 2 -3.89 11.13 -26.11
N LEU A 3 -3.00 11.77 -26.86
CA LEU A 3 -1.73 12.32 -26.37
C LEU A 3 -1.91 13.46 -25.35
N LYS A 4 -2.92 14.33 -25.54
CA LYS A 4 -3.25 15.38 -24.55
C LYS A 4 -3.74 14.80 -23.22
N ILE A 5 -4.59 13.78 -23.28
CA ILE A 5 -5.13 13.13 -22.08
C ILE A 5 -4.00 12.41 -21.34
N ALA A 6 -3.18 11.63 -22.05
CA ALA A 6 -2.04 10.93 -21.47
C ALA A 6 -1.06 11.87 -20.75
N ILE A 7 -0.70 13.00 -21.38
CA ILE A 7 0.21 13.99 -20.78
C ILE A 7 -0.39 14.59 -19.49
N ILE A 8 -1.67 14.97 -19.52
CA ILE A 8 -2.36 15.53 -18.35
C ILE A 8 -2.43 14.49 -17.22
N THR A 9 -2.76 13.23 -17.52
CA THR A 9 -2.84 12.16 -16.53
C THR A 9 -1.50 11.87 -15.88
N VAL A 10 -0.41 11.83 -16.65
CA VAL A 10 0.95 11.59 -16.13
C VAL A 10 1.41 12.77 -15.27
N LEU A 11 1.15 14.02 -15.69
CA LEU A 11 1.47 15.20 -14.90
C LEU A 11 0.76 15.22 -13.55
N ILE A 12 -0.54 14.92 -13.53
CA ILE A 12 -1.33 14.92 -12.30
C ILE A 12 -0.90 13.78 -11.37
N SER A 13 -0.79 12.55 -11.89
CA SER A 13 -0.39 11.38 -11.07
C SER A 13 1.06 11.49 -10.58
N GLY A 14 1.99 11.94 -11.43
CA GLY A 14 3.38 12.17 -11.06
C GLY A 14 3.55 13.30 -10.04
N GLY A 15 2.78 14.40 -10.19
CA GLY A 15 2.76 15.50 -9.23
C GLY A 15 2.26 15.06 -7.86
N LEU A 16 1.14 14.30 -7.80
CA LEU A 16 0.59 13.77 -6.56
C LEU A 16 1.56 12.79 -5.88
N ALA A 17 2.17 11.88 -6.64
CA ALA A 17 3.17 10.94 -6.12
C ALA A 17 4.42 11.67 -5.58
N GLY A 18 4.85 12.73 -6.25
CA GLY A 18 5.96 13.57 -5.81
C GLY A 18 5.67 14.29 -4.49
N ILE A 19 4.49 14.89 -4.34
CA ILE A 19 4.08 15.56 -3.09
C ILE A 19 3.99 14.57 -1.93
N ALA A 20 3.43 13.38 -2.17
CA ALA A 20 3.38 12.32 -1.17
C ALA A 20 4.79 11.89 -0.70
N GLY A 21 5.72 11.68 -1.65
CA GLY A 21 7.11 11.34 -1.33
C GLY A 21 7.85 12.44 -0.57
N VAL A 22 7.66 13.70 -0.94
CA VAL A 22 8.26 14.84 -0.21
C VAL A 22 7.70 14.93 1.21
N GLY A 23 6.40 14.70 1.41
CA GLY A 23 5.79 14.68 2.75
C GLY A 23 6.40 13.63 3.67
N GLU A 24 6.70 12.44 3.13
CA GLU A 24 7.34 11.37 3.89
C GLU A 24 8.81 11.66 4.23
N VAL A 25 9.57 12.20 3.28
CA VAL A 25 11.00 12.54 3.49
C VAL A 25 11.17 13.76 4.41
N ALA A 26 10.32 14.79 4.25
CA ALA A 26 10.38 16.00 5.05
C ALA A 26 9.89 15.79 6.50
N GLY A 27 8.97 14.85 6.71
CA GLY A 27 8.38 14.58 8.02
C GLY A 27 9.32 13.95 9.04
N ASN A 28 10.43 13.31 8.62
CA ASN A 28 11.36 12.70 9.57
C ASN A 28 12.84 12.71 9.07
N PRO A 29 13.65 13.70 9.48
CA PRO A 29 14.99 13.93 8.93
C PRO A 29 16.00 12.79 9.21
N ASN A 30 15.72 11.89 10.16
CA ASN A 30 16.58 10.73 10.47
C ASN A 30 16.18 9.42 9.77
N PHE A 31 15.06 9.36 9.04
CA PHE A 31 14.56 8.11 8.45
C PHE A 31 15.39 7.64 7.24
N PHE A 32 15.91 8.56 6.43
CA PHE A 32 16.57 8.22 5.17
C PHE A 32 17.93 7.51 5.35
N ARG A 33 18.58 7.68 6.51
CA ARG A 33 19.92 7.12 6.75
C ARG A 33 19.94 5.72 7.39
N LEU A 34 18.81 5.20 7.87
CA LEU A 34 18.81 4.00 8.72
C LEU A 34 18.01 2.80 8.16
N ARG A 35 17.17 2.96 7.12
CA ARG A 35 16.30 1.88 6.61
C ARG A 35 16.00 1.98 5.10
N PRO A 36 16.95 1.62 4.20
CA PRO A 36 16.69 1.51 2.75
C PRO A 36 15.55 0.53 2.42
N GLU A 37 15.31 -0.43 3.32
CA GLU A 37 14.31 -1.47 3.12
C GLU A 37 12.88 -0.95 3.25
N LEU A 38 12.64 0.09 4.07
CA LEU A 38 11.32 0.69 4.27
C LEU A 38 10.74 1.27 2.97
N SER A 39 11.58 1.92 2.16
CA SER A 39 11.17 2.43 0.84
C SER A 39 10.74 1.33 -0.12
N ARG A 40 11.35 0.14 -0.03
CA ARG A 40 10.93 -1.03 -0.81
C ARG A 40 9.58 -1.58 -0.31
N PHE A 41 9.36 -1.60 1.01
CA PHE A 41 8.12 -2.12 1.60
C PHE A 41 6.90 -1.24 1.37
N LEU A 42 7.05 0.09 1.36
CA LEU A 42 5.93 1.01 1.09
C LEU A 42 5.30 0.79 -0.30
N GLY A 43 6.13 0.46 -1.30
CA GLY A 43 5.65 0.12 -2.63
C GLY A 43 4.84 -1.18 -2.67
N PHE A 44 5.28 -2.23 -1.97
CA PHE A 44 4.53 -3.49 -1.86
C PHE A 44 3.21 -3.32 -1.10
N THR A 45 3.22 -2.55 -0.02
CA THR A 45 1.99 -2.22 0.72
C THR A 45 0.99 -1.44 -0.15
N GLY A 46 1.48 -0.56 -1.03
CA GLY A 46 0.64 0.14 -2.02
C GLY A 46 -0.12 -0.80 -2.96
N ILE A 47 0.46 -1.94 -3.32
CA ILE A 47 -0.21 -2.97 -4.13
C ILE A 47 -1.38 -3.58 -3.34
N ALA A 48 -1.15 -3.92 -2.06
CA ALA A 48 -2.20 -4.45 -1.18
C ALA A 48 -3.36 -3.47 -1.05
N VAL A 49 -3.06 -2.18 -0.82
CA VAL A 49 -4.03 -1.10 -0.67
C VAL A 49 -4.84 -0.90 -1.95
N ALA A 50 -4.20 -0.95 -3.12
CA ALA A 50 -4.88 -0.82 -4.41
C ALA A 50 -5.88 -1.96 -4.66
N TRP A 51 -5.50 -3.17 -4.24
CA TRP A 51 -6.35 -4.36 -4.36
C TRP A 51 -7.49 -4.34 -3.36
N LEU A 52 -7.23 -4.07 -2.08
CA LEU A 52 -8.26 -3.93 -1.04
C LEU A 52 -9.30 -2.85 -1.39
N GLY A 53 -8.86 -1.78 -2.05
CA GLY A 53 -9.74 -0.70 -2.53
C GLY A 53 -10.58 -1.06 -3.77
N GLY A 54 -10.46 -2.28 -4.30
CA GLY A 54 -11.18 -2.75 -5.49
C GLY A 54 -10.86 -1.94 -6.75
N LEU A 55 -9.64 -1.39 -6.86
CA LEU A 55 -9.22 -0.42 -7.90
C LEU A 55 -10.13 0.82 -8.00
N SER A 56 -10.97 1.08 -7.01
CA SER A 56 -11.84 2.26 -6.96
C SER A 56 -11.13 3.41 -6.24
N PRO A 57 -11.19 4.66 -6.75
CA PRO A 57 -10.50 5.79 -6.11
C PRO A 57 -10.90 5.99 -4.64
N LEU A 58 -12.19 5.83 -4.32
CA LEU A 58 -12.70 5.99 -2.96
C LEU A 58 -12.25 4.84 -2.04
N GLY A 59 -12.29 3.59 -2.53
CA GLY A 59 -11.84 2.42 -1.79
C GLY A 59 -10.35 2.49 -1.47
N ILE A 60 -9.54 3.00 -2.41
CA ILE A 60 -8.09 3.20 -2.21
C ILE A 60 -7.82 4.18 -1.06
N ILE A 61 -8.56 5.30 -0.97
CA ILE A 61 -8.37 6.30 0.10
C ILE A 61 -8.65 5.70 1.47
N ILE A 62 -9.76 4.97 1.63
CA ILE A 62 -10.13 4.33 2.90
C ILE A 62 -9.10 3.27 3.29
N SER A 63 -8.71 2.43 2.34
CA SER A 63 -7.71 1.37 2.53
C SER A 63 -6.34 1.95 2.90
N ALA A 64 -5.92 3.02 2.23
CA ALA A 64 -4.65 3.71 2.49
C ALA A 64 -4.63 4.31 3.90
N LEU A 65 -5.74 4.89 4.36
CA LEU A 65 -5.84 5.47 5.69
C LEU A 65 -5.72 4.41 6.79
N PHE A 66 -6.37 3.25 6.60
CA PHE A 66 -6.27 2.12 7.52
C PHE A 66 -4.83 1.61 7.62
N PHE A 67 -4.17 1.39 6.48
CA PHE A 67 -2.78 0.93 6.43
C PHE A 67 -1.79 1.96 6.99
N ALA A 68 -2.00 3.26 6.74
CA ALA A 68 -1.19 4.32 7.34
C ALA A 68 -1.26 4.28 8.87
N GLY A 69 -2.45 4.03 9.44
CA GLY A 69 -2.62 3.83 10.88
C GLY A 69 -1.88 2.61 11.42
N LEU A 70 -1.93 1.48 10.70
CA LEU A 70 -1.21 0.26 11.06
C LEU A 70 0.32 0.46 11.06
N LEU A 71 0.85 1.11 10.02
CA LEU A 71 2.28 1.40 9.90
C LEU A 71 2.75 2.35 11.00
N ALA A 72 1.99 3.43 11.26
CA ALA A 72 2.29 4.38 12.34
C ALA A 72 2.26 3.70 13.73
N GLY A 73 1.32 2.78 13.94
CA GLY A 73 1.26 1.94 15.14
C GLY A 73 2.46 0.99 15.27
N GLY A 74 2.87 0.34 14.19
CA GLY A 74 4.03 -0.56 14.17
C GLY A 74 5.36 0.15 14.48
N VAL A 75 5.55 1.38 13.99
CA VAL A 75 6.72 2.21 14.32
C VAL A 75 6.77 2.57 15.81
N ARG A 76 5.62 2.80 16.45
CA ARG A 76 5.53 3.05 17.91
C ARG A 76 5.96 1.82 18.72
N ILE A 77 5.62 0.62 18.25
CA ILE A 77 5.97 -0.66 18.89
C ILE A 77 7.49 -0.95 18.76
N GLN A 78 8.14 -0.54 17.67
CA GLN A 78 9.61 -0.64 17.54
C GLN A 78 10.35 0.19 18.59
N GLY A 79 9.77 1.30 19.06
CA GLY A 79 10.33 2.11 20.15
C GLY A 79 10.36 1.40 21.51
N ALA A 80 9.61 0.31 21.67
CA ALA A 80 9.56 -0.51 22.89
C ALA A 80 10.56 -1.69 22.89
N GLY A 81 11.47 -1.76 21.91
CA GLY A 81 12.56 -2.76 21.85
C GLY A 81 12.30 -3.96 20.94
N LEU A 82 11.25 -3.95 20.12
CA LEU A 82 11.01 -5.02 19.14
C LEU A 82 11.84 -4.80 17.85
N PRO A 83 12.50 -5.86 17.33
CA PRO A 83 13.26 -5.77 16.09
C PRO A 83 12.36 -5.48 14.88
N VAL A 84 12.94 -4.77 13.90
CA VAL A 84 12.29 -4.34 12.64
C VAL A 84 11.63 -5.50 11.90
N SER A 85 12.19 -6.70 12.01
CA SER A 85 11.69 -7.94 11.40
C SER A 85 10.24 -8.26 11.77
N VAL A 86 9.77 -7.82 12.94
CA VAL A 86 8.37 -8.01 13.35
C VAL A 86 7.43 -7.20 12.46
N VAL A 87 7.81 -5.96 12.13
CA VAL A 87 7.03 -5.08 11.25
C VAL A 87 6.99 -5.63 9.82
N ASP A 88 8.10 -6.18 9.34
CA ASP A 88 8.16 -6.81 8.01
C ASP A 88 7.30 -8.07 7.94
N LEU A 89 7.29 -8.88 9.01
CA LEU A 89 6.41 -10.03 9.14
C LEU A 89 4.93 -9.63 9.12
N PHE A 90 4.55 -8.58 9.83
CA PHE A 90 3.18 -8.06 9.80
C PHE A 90 2.78 -7.56 8.41
N ASN A 91 3.63 -6.79 7.72
CA ASN A 91 3.35 -6.34 6.35
C ASN A 91 3.17 -7.52 5.40
N GLY A 92 4.03 -8.55 5.48
CA GLY A 92 3.91 -9.76 4.68
C GLY A 92 2.65 -10.57 5.00
N ALA A 93 2.31 -10.71 6.28
CA ALA A 93 1.08 -11.38 6.72
C ALA A 93 -0.17 -10.63 6.23
N ILE A 94 -0.19 -9.30 6.32
CA ILE A 94 -1.31 -8.48 5.84
C ILE A 94 -1.45 -8.64 4.32
N LEU A 95 -0.36 -8.54 3.56
CA LEU A 95 -0.36 -8.82 2.11
C LEU A 95 -0.92 -10.20 1.80
N PHE A 96 -0.50 -11.23 2.53
CA PHE A 96 -0.98 -12.59 2.37
C PHE A 96 -2.48 -12.71 2.65
N PHE A 97 -2.98 -12.12 3.75
CA PHE A 97 -4.41 -12.12 4.08
C PHE A 97 -5.26 -11.36 3.06
N VAL A 98 -4.78 -10.21 2.56
CA VAL A 98 -5.48 -9.44 1.51
C VAL A 98 -5.55 -10.24 0.21
N LEU A 99 -4.43 -10.83 -0.22
CA LEU A 99 -4.39 -11.67 -1.42
C LEU A 99 -5.29 -12.91 -1.28
N LEU A 100 -5.32 -13.54 -0.11
CA LEU A 100 -6.24 -14.65 0.19
C LEU A 100 -7.70 -14.22 0.12
N THR A 101 -8.04 -13.05 0.67
CA THR A 101 -9.41 -12.54 0.69
C THR A 101 -9.90 -12.27 -0.73
N GLU A 102 -9.06 -11.63 -1.56
CA GLU A 102 -9.33 -11.41 -2.98
C GLU A 102 -9.47 -12.72 -3.75
N PHE A 103 -8.58 -13.69 -3.51
CA PHE A 103 -8.67 -15.02 -4.12
C PHE A 103 -10.00 -15.70 -3.75
N PHE A 104 -10.45 -15.58 -2.50
CA PHE A 104 -11.68 -16.24 -2.05
C PHE A 104 -12.94 -15.55 -2.61
N LEU A 105 -12.96 -14.21 -2.64
CA LEU A 105 -14.08 -13.43 -3.17
C LEU A 105 -14.23 -13.58 -4.70
N ARG A 106 -13.11 -13.65 -5.42
CA ARG A 106 -13.12 -13.81 -6.89
C ARG A 106 -13.44 -15.24 -7.32
N ASN A 107 -13.17 -16.23 -6.47
CA ASN A 107 -13.51 -17.62 -6.72
C ASN A 107 -14.84 -18.02 -6.05
N THR A 108 -15.89 -17.21 -6.17
CA THR A 108 -17.25 -17.76 -6.13
C THR A 108 -17.34 -18.77 -7.27
N ILE A 109 -17.20 -20.04 -6.92
CA ILE A 109 -17.29 -21.19 -7.81
C ILE A 109 -18.65 -21.10 -8.50
N GLU A 110 -18.69 -20.57 -9.73
CA GLU A 110 -19.80 -20.85 -10.62
C GLU A 110 -19.73 -22.34 -10.89
N TRP A 111 -20.43 -23.13 -10.07
CA TRP A 111 -20.89 -24.46 -10.44
C TRP A 111 -21.85 -24.27 -11.62
N ARG A 112 -21.30 -23.98 -12.81
CA ARG A 112 -21.99 -24.26 -14.06
C ARG A 112 -22.03 -25.78 -14.15
N VAL A 113 -23.14 -26.31 -13.65
CA VAL A 113 -23.62 -27.66 -13.95
C VAL A 113 -23.59 -27.79 -15.46
N VAL A 114 -22.58 -28.50 -15.95
CA VAL A 114 -22.58 -29.05 -17.30
C VAL A 114 -23.50 -30.26 -17.23
N SER A 115 -24.75 -30.06 -17.61
CA SER A 115 -25.69 -31.10 -18.02
C SER A 115 -26.52 -30.58 -19.18
#